data_AF-A0A355DIJ5-F1
#
_entry.id   AF-A0A355DIJ5-F1
#
_cell.length_a   1.000
_cell.length_b   1.000
_cell.length_c   1.000
_cell.angle_alpha   90.00
_cell.angle_beta   90.00
_cell.angle_gamma   90.00
#
_symmetry.space_group_name_H-M   'P 1'
#
loop_
_entity.id
_entity.type
_entity.pdbx_description
1 polymer ?
#
loop_
_entity_poly.entity_id
_entity_poly.type
_entity_poly.pdbx_seq_one_letter_code
_entity_poly.pdbx_strand_id
1 'polypeptide(L)' 'VAGEGIFGFVRPDGSQVELTVQAQEYINVPANTQHWFYLTSSRRVKAVRYFTSTEGWVPEYT' A
#
# COMPACT_ATOMS: atom_id res chain seq x y z
N VAL A 1 6.05 12.15 9.17
CA VAL A 1 5.05 11.42 8.37
C VAL A 1 3.70 11.80 8.94
N ALA A 2 2.75 12.28 8.14
CA ALA A 2 1.47 12.82 8.62
C ALA A 2 0.33 12.34 7.71
N GLY A 3 -0.85 12.13 8.29
CA GLY A 3 -1.99 11.55 7.60
C GLY A 3 -2.02 10.03 7.62
N GLU A 4 -2.89 9.47 6.81
CA GLU A 4 -3.23 8.05 6.78
C GLU A 4 -3.64 7.63 5.36
N GLY A 5 -3.55 6.34 5.08
CA GLY A 5 -3.99 5.76 3.81
C GLY A 5 -4.36 4.31 3.99
N ILE A 6 -5.09 3.76 3.02
CA ILE A 6 -5.58 2.40 3.06
C ILE A 6 -4.90 1.60 1.96
N PHE A 7 -4.29 0.48 2.35
CA PHE A 7 -3.85 -0.56 1.43
C PHE A 7 -4.87 -1.68 1.43
N GLY A 8 -5.35 -2.05 0.24
CA GLY A 8 -6.15 -3.25 0.06
C GLY A 8 -5.31 -4.40 -0.48
N PHE A 9 -5.65 -5.63 -0.09
CA PHE A 9 -4.94 -6.84 -0.49
C PHE A 9 -5.92 -7.95 -0.86
N VAL A 10 -5.57 -8.75 -1.86
CA VAL A 10 -6.24 -10.01 -2.17
C VAL A 10 -5.47 -11.16 -1.50
N ARG A 11 -6.17 -11.96 -0.71
CA ARG A 11 -5.62 -13.15 -0.04
C ARG A 11 -5.61 -14.36 -0.98
N PRO A 12 -4.84 -15.43 -0.67
CA PRO A 12 -4.81 -16.63 -1.50
C PRO A 12 -6.16 -17.32 -1.70
N ASP A 13 -7.10 -17.13 -0.78
CA ASP A 13 -8.48 -17.64 -0.86
C ASP A 13 -9.42 -16.73 -1.69
N GLY A 14 -8.89 -15.67 -2.29
CA GLY A 14 -9.64 -14.66 -3.06
C GLY A 14 -10.36 -13.62 -2.21
N SER A 15 -10.34 -13.74 -0.88
CA SER A 15 -10.93 -12.73 0.00
C SER A 15 -10.11 -11.45 0.01
N GLN A 16 -10.78 -10.32 0.23
CA GLN A 16 -10.14 -9.01 0.28
C GLN A 16 -10.06 -8.49 1.70
N VAL A 17 -8.95 -7.84 2.02
CA VAL A 17 -8.77 -7.12 3.29
C VAL A 17 -8.17 -5.76 3.07
N GLU A 18 -8.46 -4.86 4.01
CA GLU A 18 -7.93 -3.52 4.02
C GLU A 18 -7.12 -3.27 5.29
N LEU A 19 -6.00 -2.57 5.13
CA LEU A 19 -5.11 -2.16 6.19
C LEU A 19 -4.99 -0.63 6.15
N THR A 20 -5.48 0.02 7.20
CA THR A 20 -5.23 1.44 7.44
C THR A 20 -3.82 1.60 7.99
N VAL A 21 -3.02 2.44 7.35
CA VAL A 21 -1.66 2.78 7.77
C VAL A 21 -1.64 4.25 8.20
N GLN A 22 -1.12 4.50 9.39
CA GLN A 22 -1.06 5.80 10.04
C GLN A 22 0.38 6.35 10.12
N ALA A 23 0.51 7.56 10.66
CA ALA A 23 1.81 8.15 10.92
C ALA A 23 2.65 7.25 11.83
N GLN A 24 3.94 7.13 11.51
CA GLN A 24 4.94 6.32 12.23
C GLN A 24 4.83 4.80 12.03
N GLU A 25 3.86 4.33 11.25
CA GLU A 25 3.78 2.92 10.87
C GLU A 25 4.60 2.63 9.61
N TYR A 26 5.09 1.40 9.52
CA TYR A 26 5.82 0.87 8.38
C TYR A 26 5.19 -0.45 7.95
N ILE A 27 5.00 -0.62 6.64
CA ILE A 27 4.57 -1.87 6.03
C ILE A 27 5.55 -2.27 4.94
N ASN A 28 5.76 -3.58 4.78
CA ASN A 28 6.44 -4.16 3.64
C ASN A 28 5.42 -4.99 2.86
N VAL A 29 5.14 -4.60 1.62
CA VAL A 29 4.23 -5.35 0.72
C VAL A 29 5.07 -6.34 -0.08
N PRO A 30 4.87 -7.67 0.06
CA PRO A 30 5.65 -8.66 -0.67
C PRO A 30 5.47 -8.55 -2.19
N ALA A 31 6.51 -8.90 -2.95
CA ALA A 31 6.43 -9.00 -4.40
C ALA A 31 5.28 -9.92 -4.85
N ASN A 32 4.70 -9.64 -6.01
CA ASN A 32 3.57 -10.38 -6.60
C ASN A 32 2.29 -10.39 -5.73
N THR A 33 2.20 -9.54 -4.72
CA THR A 33 0.97 -9.36 -3.95
C THR A 33 0.03 -8.45 -4.73
N GLN A 34 -1.18 -8.93 -5.05
CA GLN A 34 -2.22 -8.08 -5.61
C GLN A 34 -2.70 -7.11 -4.54
N HIS A 35 -2.50 -5.82 -4.79
CA HIS A 35 -2.83 -4.76 -3.84
C HIS A 35 -3.23 -3.47 -4.55
N TRP A 36 -3.88 -2.59 -3.80
CA TRP A 36 -4.18 -1.24 -4.24
C TRP A 36 -4.02 -0.26 -3.08
N PHE A 37 -4.02 1.03 -3.39
CA PHE A 37 -3.91 2.10 -2.41
C PHE A 37 -4.92 3.21 -2.68
N TYR A 38 -5.55 3.71 -1.63
CA TYR A 38 -6.37 4.92 -1.70
C TYR A 38 -6.28 5.74 -0.40
N LEU A 39 -6.61 7.03 -0.50
CA LEU A 39 -6.61 7.93 0.64
C LEU A 39 -7.89 7.78 1.44
N THR A 40 -7.80 7.98 2.76
CA THR A 40 -8.99 8.12 3.60
C THR A 40 -9.75 9.41 3.28
N SER A 41 -10.86 9.65 3.98
CA SER A 41 -11.63 10.91 3.90
C SER A 41 -10.78 12.16 4.17
N SER A 42 -9.68 12.03 4.92
CA SER A 42 -8.71 13.09 5.21
C SER A 42 -7.92 13.55 3.98
N ARG A 43 -7.90 12.76 2.89
CA ARG A 43 -7.28 13.08 1.58
C ARG A 43 -5.83 13.56 1.65
N ARG A 44 -5.07 13.12 2.66
CA ARG A 44 -3.68 13.54 2.85
C ARG A 44 -2.86 12.43 3.47
N VAL A 45 -1.72 12.14 2.85
CA VAL A 45 -0.66 11.29 3.40
C VAL A 45 0.70 11.84 2.99
N LYS A 46 1.69 11.73 3.88
CA LYS A 46 3.12 11.94 3.56
C LYS A 46 3.89 10.72 4.02
N ALA A 47 4.38 9.92 3.07
CA ALA A 47 5.11 8.67 3.32
C ALA A 47 6.51 8.66 2.69
N VAL A 48 7.37 7.77 3.17
CA VAL A 48 8.66 7.42 2.54
C VAL A 48 8.48 6.07 1.85
N ARG A 49 8.95 5.94 0.61
CA ARG A 49 8.92 4.68 -0.13
C ARG A 49 10.33 4.12 -0.22
N TYR A 50 10.50 2.87 0.17
CA TYR A 50 11.75 2.13 0.04
C TYR A 50 11.65 1.20 -1.16
N PHE A 51 12.65 1.26 -2.05
CA PHE A 51 12.72 0.41 -3.24
C PHE A 51 14.07 -0.30 -3.27
N THR A 52 14.10 -1.55 -3.74
CA THR A 52 15.32 -2.30 -4.00
C THR A 52 15.97 -1.91 -5.33
N SER A 53 15.16 -1.48 -6.31
CA SER A 53 15.60 -0.92 -7.59
C SER A 53 14.64 0.16 -8.08
N THR A 54 15.06 1.00 -9.02
CA THR A 54 14.22 2.05 -9.62
C THR A 54 13.10 1.51 -10.49
N GLU A 55 13.11 0.23 -10.88
CA GLU A 55 12.10 -0.36 -11.77
C GLU A 55 10.86 -0.84 -11.01
N GLY A 56 11.00 -1.21 -9.74
CA GLY A 56 9.94 -1.80 -8.92
C GLY A 56 8.77 -0.87 -8.53
N TRP A 57 8.63 0.29 -9.17
CA TRP A 57 7.49 1.20 -8.93
C TRP A 57 6.38 1.08 -9.98
N VAL A 58 6.64 0.41 -11.10
CA VAL A 58 5.69 0.30 -12.21
C VAL A 58 4.61 -0.72 -11.85
N PRO A 59 3.31 -0.37 -11.90
CA PRO A 59 2.24 -1.32 -11.64
C PRO A 59 2.07 -2.28 -12.82
N GLU A 60 1.91 -3.56 -12.51
CA GLU A 60 1.44 -4.58 -13.45
C GLU A 60 -0.05 -4.82 -13.23
N TYR A 61 -0.86 -4.55 -14.25
CA TYR A 61 -2.31 -4.74 -14.20
C TYR A 61 -2.70 -6.03 -14.93
N THR A 62 -3.68 -6.73 -14.38
CA THR A 62 -4.32 -7.92 -14.96
C THR A 62 -5.80 -7.67 -15.16
#